data_AF-A0A1M6U6R4-F1
#
_entry.id   AF-A0A1M6U6R4-F1
#
_cell.length_a   1.000
_cell.length_b   1.000
_cell.length_c   1.000
_cell.angle_alpha   90.00
_cell.angle_beta   90.00
_cell.angle_gamma   90.00
#
_symmetry.space_group_name_H-M   'P 1'
#
loop_
_entity.id
_entity.type
_entity.pdbx_description
1 polymer ?
#
loop_
_entity_poly.entity_id
_entity_poly.type
_entity_poly.pdbx_seq_one_letter_code
_entity_poly.pdbx_strand_id
1 'polypeptide(L)'
;MTFKNPKSNISYKYAIVALIIIVIIIITSLVLDTQQGSDLKSMLLGILILAIAFTAVIGLGYSFMGIREPNTTKKIIGLIINSIITISLGLLFLSSVIEILPYLI
;
A
#
# COMPACT_ATOMS: atom_id res chain seq x y z
N MET A 1 -33.05 1.85 6.71
CA MET A 1 -31.93 1.64 7.65
C MET A 1 -30.69 1.25 6.86
N THR A 2 -29.71 2.14 6.75
CA THR A 2 -28.41 1.84 6.13
C THR A 2 -27.63 0.95 7.08
N PHE A 3 -27.60 -0.35 6.80
CA PHE A 3 -26.73 -1.29 7.51
C PHE A 3 -25.28 -0.81 7.35
N LYS A 4 -24.72 -0.23 8.41
CA LYS A 4 -23.31 0.13 8.48
C LYS A 4 -22.53 -1.19 8.39
N ASN A 5 -21.98 -1.50 7.22
CA ASN A 5 -21.14 -2.68 7.04
C ASN A 5 -19.77 -2.44 7.70
N PRO A 6 -19.45 -3.14 8.81
CA PRO A 6 -18.20 -2.91 9.53
C PRO A 6 -16.98 -3.26 8.67
N LYS A 7 -17.06 -4.31 7.84
CA LYS A 7 -15.97 -4.76 6.96
C LYS A 7 -15.68 -3.77 5.83
N SER A 8 -16.71 -3.22 5.20
CA SER A 8 -16.57 -2.15 4.19
C SER A 8 -15.87 -0.90 4.74
N ASN A 9 -16.16 -0.50 5.98
CA ASN A 9 -15.46 0.63 6.61
C ASN A 9 -14.00 0.29 6.94
N ILE A 10 -13.70 -0.95 7.30
CA ILE A 10 -12.34 -1.39 7.61
C ILE A 10 -11.45 -1.35 6.36
N SER A 11 -11.89 -1.92 5.23
CA SER A 11 -11.06 -1.91 4.01
C SER A 11 -10.79 -0.50 3.48
N TYR A 12 -11.79 0.39 3.59
CA TYR A 12 -11.66 1.80 3.25
C TYR A 12 -10.67 2.53 4.18
N LYS A 13 -10.65 2.21 5.48
CA LYS A 13 -9.65 2.76 6.42
C LYS A 13 -8.23 2.33 6.03
N TYR A 14 -8.02 1.06 5.68
CA TYR A 14 -6.71 0.59 5.22
C TYR A 14 -6.25 1.31 3.95
N ALA A 15 -7.16 1.55 3.00
CA ALA A 15 -6.86 2.32 1.80
C ALA A 15 -6.45 3.76 2.12
N ILE A 16 -7.15 4.43 3.04
CA ILE A 16 -6.77 5.79 3.48
C ILE A 16 -5.41 5.79 4.18
N VAL A 17 -5.16 4.85 5.09
CA VAL A 17 -3.87 4.77 5.79
C VAL A 17 -2.73 4.54 4.78
N ALA A 18 -2.91 3.64 3.82
CA ALA A 18 -1.93 3.41 2.77
C ALA A 18 -1.65 4.69 1.94
N LEU A 19 -2.70 5.44 1.58
CA LEU A 19 -2.55 6.73 0.89
C LEU A 19 -1.79 7.76 1.73
N ILE A 20 -2.08 7.87 3.02
CA ILE A 20 -1.37 8.80 3.92
C ILE A 20 0.12 8.44 3.96
N ILE A 21 0.46 7.16 4.08
CA ILE A 21 1.86 6.73 4.10
C ILE A 21 2.55 7.02 2.75
N ILE A 22 1.87 6.83 1.61
CA ILE A 22 2.39 7.21 0.29
C ILE A 22 2.69 8.71 0.22
N VAL A 23 1.80 9.55 0.72
CA VAL A 23 2.02 11.01 0.77
C VAL A 23 3.24 11.35 1.64
N ILE A 24 3.39 10.70 2.79
CA ILE A 24 4.56 10.87 3.65
C ILE A 24 5.83 10.48 2.90
N ILE A 25 5.84 9.35 2.19
CA ILE A 25 6.99 8.92 1.36
C ILE A 25 7.37 9.99 0.34
N ILE A 26 6.38 10.56 -0.37
CA ILE A 26 6.64 11.60 -1.37
C ILE A 26 7.29 12.82 -0.71
N ILE A 27 6.74 13.28 0.42
CA ILE A 27 7.29 14.42 1.16
C ILE A 27 8.71 14.12 1.66
N THR A 28 8.93 12.97 2.29
CA THR A 28 10.26 12.54 2.76
C THR A 28 11.25 12.44 1.61
N SER A 29 10.83 11.93 0.46
CA SER A 29 11.68 11.82 -0.73
C SER A 29 12.14 13.20 -1.22
N LEU A 30 11.21 14.17 -1.30
CA LEU A 30 11.44 15.53 -1.78
C LEU A 30 12.21 16.43 -0.80
N VAL A 31 11.95 16.30 0.52
CA VAL A 31 12.51 17.21 1.54
C VAL A 31 13.94 16.80 1.95
N LEU A 32 14.25 15.51 1.94
CA LEU A 32 15.56 14.97 2.34
C LEU A 32 16.52 14.81 1.15
N ASP A 33 16.48 15.71 0.17
CA ASP A 33 17.39 15.66 -0.99
C ASP A 33 18.79 16.23 -0.70
N THR A 34 19.19 16.24 0.58
CA THR A 34 20.48 16.72 1.04
C THR A 34 21.45 15.54 1.19
N GLN A 35 22.61 15.64 0.52
CA GLN A 35 23.61 14.58 0.33
C GLN A 35 24.21 13.94 1.61
N GLN A 36 23.83 14.38 2.81
CA GLN A 36 24.45 13.96 4.08
C GLN A 36 23.66 12.93 4.89
N GLY A 37 22.56 12.37 4.35
CA GLY A 37 21.69 11.43 5.08
C GLY A 37 21.20 10.21 4.30
N SER A 38 21.91 9.77 3.25
CA SER A 38 21.45 8.75 2.29
C SER A 38 20.99 7.45 2.94
N ASP A 39 21.71 6.96 3.94
CA ASP A 39 21.50 5.61 4.46
C ASP A 39 20.28 5.55 5.38
N LEU A 40 20.14 6.56 6.26
CA LEU A 40 19.00 6.67 7.16
C LEU A 40 17.71 6.99 6.38
N LYS A 41 17.81 7.82 5.33
CA LYS A 41 16.70 8.07 4.37
C LYS A 41 16.27 6.77 3.70
N SER A 42 17.22 6.00 3.17
CA SER A 42 16.94 4.75 2.45
C SER A 42 16.32 3.70 3.37
N MET A 43 16.81 3.58 4.60
CA MET A 43 16.24 2.68 5.61
C MET A 43 14.81 3.09 6.00
N LEU A 44 14.56 4.39 6.23
CA LEU A 44 13.23 4.90 6.57
C LEU A 44 12.23 4.66 5.42
N LEU A 45 12.64 4.94 4.19
CA LEU A 45 11.82 4.68 3.00
C LEU A 45 11.52 3.19 2.85
N GLY A 46 12.50 2.31 3.06
CA GLY A 46 12.30 0.86 3.05
C GLY A 46 11.25 0.39 4.05
N ILE A 47 11.31 0.89 5.30
CA ILE A 47 10.32 0.58 6.34
C ILE A 47 8.93 1.08 5.95
N LEU A 48 8.81 2.29 5.41
CA LEU A 48 7.54 2.87 4.98
C LEU A 48 6.92 2.07 3.81
N ILE A 49 7.72 1.68 2.83
CA ILE A 49 7.28 0.84 1.70
C ILE A 49 6.77 -0.51 2.20
N LEU A 50 7.50 -1.14 3.12
CA LEU A 50 7.09 -2.40 3.75
C LEU A 50 5.77 -2.25 4.52
N ALA A 51 5.60 -1.15 5.26
CA ALA A 51 4.36 -0.84 5.98
C ALA A 51 3.18 -0.67 5.02
N ILE A 52 3.37 -0.01 3.86
CA ILE A 52 2.33 0.10 2.83
C ILE A 52 2.00 -1.29 2.29
N ALA A 53 2.99 -2.13 2.01
CA ALA A 53 2.76 -3.47 1.48
C ALA A 53 1.85 -4.29 2.39
N PHE A 54 2.16 -4.37 3.69
CA PHE A 54 1.30 -5.06 4.65
C PHE A 54 -0.08 -4.43 4.77
N THR A 55 -0.16 -3.10 4.84
CA THR A 55 -1.43 -2.36 4.95
C THR A 55 -2.34 -2.61 3.75
N ALA A 56 -1.79 -2.57 2.53
CA ALA A 56 -2.52 -2.76 1.29
C ALA A 56 -2.99 -4.21 1.13
N VAL A 57 -2.13 -5.20 1.41
CA VAL A 57 -2.49 -6.62 1.34
C VAL A 57 -3.57 -6.98 2.37
N ILE A 58 -3.45 -6.51 3.61
CA ILE A 58 -4.47 -6.72 4.64
C ILE A 58 -5.79 -6.04 4.23
N GLY A 59 -5.73 -4.80 3.74
CA GLY A 59 -6.88 -4.06 3.25
C GLY A 59 -7.58 -4.74 2.08
N LEU A 60 -6.82 -5.33 1.16
CA LEU A 60 -7.31 -6.14 0.04
C LEU A 60 -8.00 -7.42 0.54
N GLY A 61 -7.39 -8.12 1.51
CA GLY A 61 -7.98 -9.30 2.15
C GLY A 61 -9.36 -9.01 2.75
N TYR A 62 -9.50 -7.91 3.49
CA TYR A 62 -10.80 -7.47 4.01
C TYR A 62 -11.81 -7.11 2.91
N SER A 63 -11.35 -6.49 1.81
CA SER A 63 -12.22 -6.20 0.65
C SER A 63 -12.76 -7.48 0.00
N PHE A 64 -11.95 -8.54 -0.12
CA PHE A 64 -12.38 -9.82 -0.65
C PHE A 64 -13.30 -10.59 0.31
N MET A 65 -13.01 -10.58 1.62
CA MET A 65 -13.90 -11.18 2.62
C MET A 65 -15.29 -10.53 2.64
N GLY A 66 -15.37 -9.25 2.29
CA GLY A 66 -16.61 -8.50 2.17
C GLY A 66 -17.30 -8.64 0.80
N ILE A 67 -16.81 -9.47 -0.13
CA ILE A 67 -17.32 -9.47 -1.52
C ILE A 67 -18.82 -9.80 -1.62
N ARG A 68 -19.33 -10.63 -0.70
CA ARG A 68 -20.75 -11.02 -0.59
C ARG A 68 -21.64 -9.93 0.03
N GLU A 69 -21.08 -8.87 0.59
CA GLU A 69 -21.83 -7.72 1.12
C GLU A 69 -22.25 -6.76 0.00
N PRO A 70 -23.39 -6.04 0.14
CA PRO A 70 -23.82 -5.06 -0.85
C PRO A 70 -22.71 -4.05 -1.18
N ASN A 71 -22.59 -3.72 -2.47
CA ASN A 71 -21.54 -2.85 -2.98
C ASN A 71 -21.82 -1.39 -2.60
N THR A 72 -21.27 -0.96 -1.47
CA THR A 72 -21.24 0.45 -1.07
C THR A 72 -20.09 1.18 -1.76
N THR A 73 -20.23 2.49 -1.96
CA THR A 73 -19.18 3.33 -2.57
C THR A 73 -17.82 3.19 -1.87
N LYS A 74 -17.82 3.12 -0.53
CA LYS A 74 -16.60 2.94 0.28
C LYS A 74 -15.90 1.61 0.03
N LYS A 75 -16.67 0.53 -0.17
CA LYS A 75 -16.13 -0.80 -0.49
C LYS A 75 -15.45 -0.79 -1.86
N ILE A 76 -16.08 -0.17 -2.87
CA ILE A 76 -15.53 -0.07 -4.22
C ILE A 76 -14.23 0.74 -4.19
N ILE A 77 -14.23 1.89 -3.54
CA ILE A 77 -13.04 2.75 -3.42
C ILE A 77 -11.91 2.00 -2.69
N GLY A 78 -12.21 1.37 -1.54
CA GLY A 78 -11.23 0.61 -0.77
C GLY A 78 -10.66 -0.58 -1.55
N LEU A 79 -11.48 -1.28 -2.32
CA LEU A 79 -11.04 -2.38 -3.19
C LEU A 79 -10.13 -1.86 -4.31
N ILE A 80 -10.53 -0.80 -5.02
CA ILE A 80 -9.73 -0.24 -6.12
C ILE A 80 -8.36 0.23 -5.61
N ILE A 81 -8.33 1.04 -4.54
CA ILE A 81 -7.08 1.61 -4.02
C ILE A 81 -6.16 0.49 -3.50
N ASN A 82 -6.67 -0.42 -2.68
CA ASN A 82 -5.84 -1.50 -2.14
C ASN A 82 -5.34 -2.43 -3.26
N SER A 83 -6.14 -2.70 -4.29
CA SER A 83 -5.73 -3.48 -5.46
C SER A 83 -4.62 -2.80 -6.25
N ILE A 84 -4.78 -1.50 -6.57
CA ILE A 84 -3.76 -0.75 -7.31
C ILE A 84 -2.44 -0.78 -6.54
N ILE A 85 -2.46 -0.44 -5.26
CA ILE A 85 -1.25 -0.40 -4.43
C ILE A 85 -0.60 -1.79 -4.34
N THR A 86 -1.40 -2.84 -4.10
CA THR A 86 -0.88 -4.21 -3.99
C THR A 86 -0.26 -4.68 -5.31
N ILE A 87 -0.91 -4.44 -6.44
CA ILE A 87 -0.40 -4.81 -7.76
C ILE A 87 0.87 -4.04 -8.08
N SER A 88 0.89 -2.72 -7.85
CA SER A 88 2.09 -1.89 -8.07
C SER A 88 3.27 -2.38 -7.25
N LEU A 89 3.08 -2.70 -5.97
CA LEU A 89 4.14 -3.24 -5.11
C LEU A 89 4.59 -4.64 -5.55
N GLY A 90 3.65 -5.49 -5.98
CA GLY A 90 3.97 -6.81 -6.51
C GLY A 90 4.82 -6.74 -7.78
N LEU A 91 4.49 -5.82 -8.70
CA LEU A 91 5.29 -5.57 -9.90
C LEU A 91 6.68 -5.03 -9.57
N LEU A 92 6.77 -4.13 -8.59
CA LEU A 92 8.03 -3.57 -8.13
C LEU A 92 8.94 -4.67 -7.56
N PHE A 93 8.38 -5.57 -6.74
CA PHE A 93 9.09 -6.73 -6.22
C PHE A 93 9.55 -7.67 -7.35
N LEU A 94 8.68 -7.98 -8.31
CA LEU A 94 9.02 -8.82 -9.45
C LEU A 94 10.18 -8.22 -10.27
N SER A 95 10.12 -6.90 -10.50
CA SER A 95 11.17 -6.17 -11.21
C SER A 95 12.51 -6.27 -10.48
N SER A 96 12.51 -6.07 -9.15
CA SER A 96 13.73 -6.19 -8.34
C SER A 96 14.30 -7.61 -8.36
N VAL A 97 13.44 -8.64 -8.33
CA VAL A 97 13.91 -10.04 -8.43
C VAL A 97 14.54 -10.32 -9.80
N ILE A 98 13.92 -9.87 -10.89
CA ILE A 98 14.46 -10.02 -12.25
C ILE A 98 15.80 -9.30 -12.39
N GLU A 99 15.95 -8.13 -11.80
CA GLU A 99 17.20 -7.36 -11.81
C GLU A 99 18.33 -8.04 -11.03
N ILE A 100 18.01 -8.70 -9.92
CA ILE A 100 19.00 -9.36 -9.06
C ILE A 100 19.38 -10.75 -9.59
N LEU A 101 18.49 -11.43 -10.30
CA LEU A 101 18.69 -12.80 -10.78
C LEU A 101 20.03 -13.04 -11.53
N PRO A 102 20.49 -12.16 -12.44
CA PRO A 102 21.74 -12.34 -13.17
C PRO A 102 23.00 -12.25 -12.30
N TYR A 103 22.91 -11.69 -11.09
CA TYR A 103 24.05 -11.58 -10.16
C TYR A 103 24.16 -12.80 -9.24
N LEU A 104 23.17 -13.69 -9.24
CA LEU A 104 23.11 -14.90 -8.42
C LEU A 104 23.46 -16.18 -9.19
N ILE A 105 23.42 -16.13 -10.53
CA ILE A 105 23.72 -17.24 -11.46
C ILE A 105 25.07 -16.97 -12.12
#